data_AF-A0A8E6EY60-F1
#
_entry.id   AF-A0A8E6EY60-F1
#
_cell.length_a   1.000
_cell.length_b   1.000
_cell.length_c   1.000
_cell.angle_alpha   90.00
_cell.angle_beta   90.00
_cell.angle_gamma   90.00
#
_symmetry.space_group_name_H-M   'P 1'
#
loop_
_entity.id
_entity.type
_entity.pdbx_description
1 polymer ?
#
loop_
_entity_poly.entity_id
_entity_poly.type
_entity_poly.pdbx_seq_one_letter_code
_entity_poly.pdbx_strand_id
1 'polypeptide(L)'
;MSTNKKKMRNAAIISAPKPLDLGGNTILVGHPGVDDQATMYSWARVQAIAAKAKLRGLLTDEDLDGLSPARQAVLIDRFAKAKASGAVATVNDDDLQGVLMSAPGVRMMVYLASRRYSPEITQKDLESLITEENAMAVFIAFWQATTDPIEPDTDPELAERLSQDPATGLPN
;
A
#
# COMPACT_ATOMS: atom_id res chain seq x y z
N MET A 1 -28.95 25.34 -28.35
CA MET A 1 -28.49 23.94 -28.40
C MET A 1 -27.20 23.84 -27.59
N SER A 2 -27.27 23.18 -26.45
CA SER A 2 -26.17 22.99 -25.49
C SER A 2 -25.63 21.58 -25.63
N THR A 3 -24.33 21.42 -25.74
CA THR A 3 -23.62 20.25 -25.22
C THR A 3 -22.27 20.72 -24.67
N ASN A 4 -22.32 21.12 -23.41
CA ASN A 4 -21.16 21.21 -22.53
C ASN A 4 -20.38 19.89 -22.61
N LYS A 5 -19.21 19.94 -23.26
CA LYS A 5 -18.14 18.95 -23.06
C LYS A 5 -17.73 19.03 -21.59
N LYS A 6 -18.39 18.25 -20.73
CA LYS A 6 -17.87 17.92 -19.40
C LYS A 6 -16.53 17.23 -19.63
N LYS A 7 -15.45 18.00 -19.47
CA LYS A 7 -14.10 17.48 -19.30
C LYS A 7 -14.20 16.40 -18.23
N MET A 8 -13.98 15.14 -18.61
CA MET A 8 -13.59 14.09 -17.68
C MET A 8 -12.26 14.55 -17.08
N ARG A 9 -12.32 15.39 -16.06
CA ARG A 9 -11.23 15.58 -15.13
C ARG A 9 -11.15 14.25 -14.38
N ASN A 10 -10.21 13.40 -14.77
CA ASN A 10 -9.53 12.51 -13.84
C ASN A 10 -8.83 13.39 -12.81
N ALA A 11 -9.61 14.08 -11.97
CA ALA A 11 -9.13 14.58 -10.72
C ALA A 11 -9.04 13.33 -9.86
N ALA A 12 -7.83 12.78 -9.72
CA ALA A 12 -7.50 12.09 -8.49
C ALA A 12 -8.02 13.00 -7.38
N ILE A 13 -9.10 12.58 -6.71
CA ILE A 13 -9.56 13.26 -5.52
C ILE A 13 -8.40 13.09 -4.57
N ILE A 14 -7.54 14.11 -4.49
CA ILE A 14 -6.54 14.22 -3.45
C ILE A 14 -7.40 14.45 -2.21
N SER A 15 -7.82 13.36 -1.58
CA SER A 15 -8.53 13.44 -0.31
C SER A 15 -7.64 14.20 0.66
N ALA A 16 -8.25 15.14 1.38
CA ALA A 16 -7.54 15.89 2.40
C ALA A 16 -6.88 14.90 3.37
N PRO A 17 -5.66 15.17 3.88
CA PRO A 17 -5.04 14.28 4.83
C PRO A 17 -5.94 14.08 6.05
N LYS A 18 -6.05 12.85 6.52
CA LYS A 18 -6.83 12.47 7.70
C LYS A 18 -5.91 12.04 8.84
N PRO A 19 -6.32 12.24 10.09
CA PRO A 19 -5.58 11.75 11.24
C PRO A 19 -5.60 10.22 11.31
N LEU A 20 -4.45 9.64 11.67
CA LEU A 20 -4.26 8.24 12.03
C LEU A 20 -3.63 8.19 13.42
N ASP A 21 -4.37 7.64 14.39
CA ASP A 21 -3.93 7.55 15.78
C ASP A 21 -3.13 6.26 16.02
N LEU A 22 -1.88 6.41 16.46
CA LEU A 22 -0.94 5.34 16.75
C LEU A 22 -0.39 5.51 18.17
N GLY A 23 -0.93 4.75 19.13
CA GLY A 23 -0.35 4.66 20.48
C GLY A 23 -0.24 6.00 21.21
N GLY A 24 -1.20 6.91 21.01
CA GLY A 24 -1.19 8.25 21.60
C GLY A 24 -0.51 9.33 20.75
N ASN A 25 0.02 8.98 19.57
CA ASN A 25 0.48 9.93 18.56
C ASN A 25 -0.52 10.02 17.41
N THR A 26 -0.84 11.23 16.97
CA THR A 26 -1.66 11.44 15.78
C THR A 26 -0.77 11.82 14.61
N ILE A 27 -0.83 11.03 13.53
CA ILE A 27 -0.08 11.26 12.30
C ILE A 27 -1.07 11.61 11.19
N LEU A 28 -0.76 12.60 10.35
CA LEU A 28 -1.60 12.92 9.20
C LEU A 28 -1.22 12.02 8.02
N VAL A 29 -2.19 11.28 7.50
CA VAL A 29 -2.03 10.41 6.32
C VAL A 29 -2.96 10.85 5.21
N GLY A 30 -2.44 10.95 3.99
CA GLY A 30 -3.27 11.19 2.80
C GLY A 30 -3.19 10.01 1.83
N HIS A 31 -4.03 10.05 0.80
CA HIS A 31 -3.98 9.02 -0.25
C HIS A 31 -2.57 8.97 -0.90
N PRO A 32 -1.94 7.78 -1.01
CA PRO A 32 -0.64 7.63 -1.65
C PRO A 32 -0.70 8.09 -3.11
N GLY A 33 0.26 8.90 -3.53
CA GLY A 33 0.38 9.31 -4.93
C GLY A 33 0.88 8.16 -5.82
N VAL A 34 0.87 8.36 -7.14
CA VAL A 34 1.33 7.34 -8.10
C VAL A 34 2.78 6.92 -7.81
N ASP A 35 3.66 7.86 -7.47
CA ASP A 35 5.05 7.58 -7.13
C ASP A 35 5.19 6.82 -5.79
N ASP A 36 4.31 7.09 -4.83
CA ASP A 36 4.25 6.36 -3.55
C ASP A 36 3.85 4.91 -3.80
N GLN A 37 2.80 4.70 -4.62
CA GLN A 37 2.33 3.37 -4.98
C GLN A 37 3.42 2.58 -5.74
N ALA A 38 4.09 3.20 -6.72
CA ALA A 38 5.19 2.56 -7.45
C ALA A 38 6.37 2.18 -6.52
N THR A 39 6.69 3.05 -5.57
CA THR A 39 7.71 2.80 -4.53
C THR A 39 7.31 1.61 -3.66
N MET A 40 6.06 1.60 -3.19
CA MET A 40 5.50 0.53 -2.35
C MET A 40 5.52 -0.82 -3.07
N TYR A 41 5.06 -0.89 -4.32
CA TYR A 41 5.07 -2.11 -5.13
C TYR A 41 6.51 -2.62 -5.36
N SER A 42 7.44 -1.71 -5.66
CA SER A 42 8.84 -2.07 -5.86
C SER A 42 9.47 -2.64 -4.59
N TRP A 43 9.21 -2.01 -3.45
CA TRP A 43 9.66 -2.49 -2.14
C TRP A 43 9.04 -3.85 -1.80
N ALA A 44 7.73 -4.03 -1.95
CA ALA A 44 7.04 -5.27 -1.64
C ALA A 44 7.56 -6.44 -2.48
N ARG A 45 7.84 -6.18 -3.77
CA ARG A 45 8.42 -7.18 -4.67
C ARG A 45 9.81 -7.62 -4.24
N VAL A 46 10.67 -6.70 -3.81
CA VAL A 46 12.02 -7.04 -3.30
C VAL A 46 11.91 -7.91 -2.05
N GLN A 47 11.03 -7.55 -1.12
CA GLN A 47 10.83 -8.31 0.11
C GLN A 47 10.23 -9.71 -0.14
N ALA A 48 9.27 -9.83 -1.06
CA ALA A 48 8.72 -11.13 -1.45
C ALA A 48 9.80 -12.05 -2.07
N ILE A 49 10.68 -11.49 -2.90
CA ILE A 49 11.82 -12.23 -3.47
C ILE A 49 12.78 -12.67 -2.36
N ALA A 50 13.12 -11.77 -1.43
CA ALA A 50 14.01 -12.08 -0.31
C ALA A 50 13.44 -13.17 0.59
N ALA A 51 12.15 -13.10 0.94
CA ALA A 51 11.47 -14.11 1.74
C ALA A 51 11.49 -15.49 1.05
N LYS A 52 11.20 -15.55 -0.26
CA LYS A 52 11.28 -16.79 -1.03
C LYS A 52 12.71 -17.35 -1.16
N ALA A 53 13.71 -16.48 -1.29
CA ALA A 53 15.12 -16.91 -1.30
C ALA A 53 15.52 -17.52 0.05
N LYS A 54 15.11 -16.90 1.17
CA LYS A 54 15.36 -17.38 2.53
C LYS A 54 14.66 -18.72 2.81
N LEU A 55 13.39 -18.85 2.44
CA LEU A 55 12.61 -20.09 2.62
C LEU A 55 13.17 -21.28 1.82
N ARG A 56 13.87 -21.02 0.72
CA ARG A 56 14.52 -22.06 -0.08
C ARG A 56 15.95 -22.38 0.38
N GLY A 57 16.38 -21.83 1.53
CA GLY A 57 17.72 -22.06 2.07
C GLY A 57 18.84 -21.53 1.15
N LEU A 58 18.53 -20.53 0.30
CA LEU A 58 19.45 -20.09 -0.74
C LEU A 58 20.41 -19.00 -0.28
N LEU A 59 20.15 -18.30 0.83
CA LEU A 59 21.02 -17.28 1.43
C LEU A 59 20.58 -16.98 2.88
N THR A 60 21.52 -16.93 3.81
CA THR A 60 21.39 -16.25 5.12
C THR A 60 22.44 -15.13 5.21
N ASP A 61 22.20 -14.15 6.09
CA ASP A 61 23.16 -13.05 6.32
C ASP A 61 24.47 -13.55 6.96
N GLU A 62 24.40 -14.65 7.70
CA GLU A 62 25.55 -15.38 8.26
C GLU A 62 26.40 -16.07 7.18
N ASP A 63 25.83 -16.37 6.01
CA ASP A 63 26.57 -16.97 4.88
C ASP A 63 27.44 -15.96 4.10
N LEU A 64 27.14 -14.67 4.24
CA LEU A 64 27.88 -13.58 3.58
C LEU A 64 28.95 -12.98 4.48
N ASP A 65 28.82 -13.17 5.79
CA ASP A 65 29.71 -12.62 6.79
C ASP A 65 31.01 -13.45 6.87
N GLY A 66 32.17 -12.77 6.90
CA GLY A 66 33.49 -13.43 6.88
C GLY A 66 34.01 -13.90 5.50
N LEU A 67 33.23 -13.73 4.43
CA LEU A 67 33.72 -13.98 3.06
C LEU A 67 34.51 -12.79 2.50
N SER A 68 35.55 -13.08 1.73
CA SER A 68 36.28 -12.03 1.01
C SER A 68 35.40 -11.40 -0.08
N PRO A 69 35.63 -10.13 -0.46
CA PRO A 69 34.83 -9.43 -1.47
C PRO A 69 34.71 -10.19 -2.80
N ALA A 70 35.77 -10.93 -3.19
CA ALA A 70 35.77 -11.76 -4.38
C ALA A 70 34.81 -12.97 -4.29
N ARG A 71 34.61 -13.55 -3.10
CA ARG A 71 33.67 -14.66 -2.88
C ARG A 71 32.23 -14.19 -2.75
N GLN A 72 32.00 -13.02 -2.15
CA GLN A 72 30.69 -12.36 -2.15
C GLN A 72 30.23 -12.05 -3.59
N ALA A 73 31.13 -11.55 -4.45
CA ALA A 73 30.82 -11.30 -5.85
C ALA A 73 30.42 -12.59 -6.63
N VAL A 74 31.06 -13.73 -6.34
CA VAL A 74 30.72 -15.04 -6.96
C VAL A 74 29.34 -15.56 -6.51
N LEU A 75 28.96 -15.34 -5.24
CA LEU A 75 27.63 -15.70 -4.72
C LEU A 75 26.54 -14.80 -5.31
N ILE A 76 26.79 -13.50 -5.42
CA ILE A 76 25.91 -12.54 -6.09
C ILE A 76 25.74 -12.89 -7.58
N ASP A 77 26.80 -13.30 -8.27
CA ASP A 77 26.76 -13.74 -9.68
C ASP A 77 25.97 -15.05 -9.86
N ARG A 78 26.12 -16.02 -8.96
CA ARG A 78 25.32 -17.26 -8.98
C ARG A 78 23.83 -17.01 -8.67
N PHE A 79 23.53 -16.08 -7.77
CA PHE A 79 22.17 -15.59 -7.51
C PHE A 79 21.58 -14.88 -8.74
N ALA A 80 22.36 -14.03 -9.42
CA ALA A 80 21.97 -13.38 -10.67
C ALA A 80 21.72 -14.38 -11.81
N LYS A 81 22.50 -15.48 -11.89
CA LYS A 81 22.30 -16.57 -12.86
C LYS A 81 21.08 -17.44 -12.53
N ALA A 82 20.78 -17.70 -11.26
CA ALA A 82 19.55 -18.36 -10.82
C ALA A 82 18.29 -17.51 -11.08
N LYS A 83 18.43 -16.18 -11.01
CA LYS A 83 17.42 -15.20 -11.45
C LYS A 83 17.23 -15.21 -12.98
N ALA A 84 18.31 -15.36 -13.74
CA ALA A 84 18.28 -15.43 -15.20
C ALA A 84 17.72 -16.76 -15.76
N SER A 85 17.81 -17.87 -15.01
CA SER A 85 17.26 -19.18 -15.39
C SER A 85 15.77 -19.38 -15.07
N GLY A 86 15.10 -18.38 -14.50
CA GLY A 86 13.68 -18.46 -14.13
C GLY A 86 13.40 -19.19 -12.81
N ALA A 87 14.42 -19.51 -12.01
CA ALA A 87 14.28 -20.27 -10.76
C ALA A 87 13.85 -19.40 -9.55
N VAL A 88 13.82 -18.07 -9.68
CA VAL A 88 13.09 -17.20 -8.73
C VAL A 88 11.62 -17.37 -9.05
N ALA A 89 10.92 -18.16 -8.24
CA ALA A 89 9.48 -18.39 -8.40
C ALA A 89 8.77 -17.04 -8.65
N THR A 90 7.95 -17.00 -9.70
CA THR A 90 7.09 -15.85 -10.00
C THR A 90 6.48 -15.34 -8.70
N VAL A 91 6.76 -14.08 -8.39
CA VAL A 91 6.07 -13.36 -7.30
C VAL A 91 4.65 -13.19 -7.78
N ASN A 92 3.70 -13.84 -7.11
CA ASN A 92 2.29 -13.70 -7.42
C ASN A 92 1.68 -12.58 -6.57
N ASP A 93 0.42 -12.24 -6.85
CA ASP A 93 -0.27 -11.15 -6.14
C ASP A 93 -0.46 -11.47 -4.64
N ASP A 94 -0.63 -12.75 -4.28
CA ASP A 94 -0.75 -13.18 -2.88
C ASP A 94 0.55 -12.93 -2.10
N ASP A 95 1.71 -13.15 -2.72
CA ASP A 95 3.02 -12.86 -2.10
C ASP A 95 3.15 -11.36 -1.81
N LEU A 96 2.73 -10.52 -2.77
CA LEU A 96 2.76 -9.07 -2.62
C LEU A 96 1.80 -8.62 -1.53
N GLN A 97 0.58 -9.16 -1.53
CA GLN A 97 -0.42 -8.85 -0.52
C GLN A 97 0.04 -9.27 0.87
N GLY A 98 0.64 -10.45 1.03
CA GLY A 98 1.20 -10.92 2.29
C GLY A 98 2.29 -9.99 2.83
N VAL A 99 3.17 -9.49 1.96
CA VAL A 99 4.20 -8.49 2.35
C VAL A 99 3.56 -7.16 2.74
N LEU A 100 2.58 -6.68 1.98
CA LEU A 100 1.92 -5.39 2.27
C LEU A 100 1.12 -5.43 3.59
N MET A 101 0.55 -6.57 3.94
CA MET A 101 -0.21 -6.76 5.18
C MET A 101 0.67 -7.09 6.41
N SER A 102 1.98 -7.26 6.23
CA SER A 102 2.94 -7.44 7.34
C SER A 102 3.24 -6.13 8.08
N ALA A 103 3.73 -6.18 9.34
CA ALA A 103 4.07 -4.95 10.06
C ALA A 103 5.07 -4.05 9.29
N PRO A 104 6.15 -4.56 8.68
CA PRO A 104 7.01 -3.76 7.81
C PRO A 104 6.27 -3.12 6.61
N GLY A 105 5.31 -3.85 6.03
CA GLY A 105 4.48 -3.34 4.92
C GLY A 105 3.59 -2.18 5.36
N VAL A 106 2.93 -2.34 6.51
CA VAL A 106 2.08 -1.30 7.10
C VAL A 106 2.88 -0.06 7.47
N ARG A 107 4.08 -0.22 8.05
CA ARG A 107 5.01 0.89 8.30
C ARG A 107 5.37 1.65 7.02
N MET A 108 5.69 0.93 5.94
CA MET A 108 6.02 1.55 4.65
C MET A 108 4.84 2.33 4.07
N MET A 109 3.62 1.76 4.15
CA MET A 109 2.40 2.44 3.70
C MET A 109 2.16 3.74 4.47
N VAL A 110 2.19 3.68 5.81
CA VAL A 110 1.98 4.84 6.66
C VAL A 110 3.07 5.89 6.43
N TYR A 111 4.34 5.49 6.30
CA TYR A 111 5.45 6.40 6.01
C TYR A 111 5.24 7.16 4.70
N LEU A 112 4.93 6.45 3.61
CA LEU A 112 4.74 7.07 2.30
C LEU A 112 3.51 7.99 2.26
N ALA A 113 2.45 7.62 2.97
CA ALA A 113 1.22 8.41 3.06
C ALA A 113 1.34 9.64 3.96
N SER A 114 2.25 9.62 4.94
CA SER A 114 2.43 10.71 5.91
C SER A 114 3.53 11.69 5.54
N ARG A 115 4.57 11.29 4.78
CA ARG A 115 5.76 12.12 4.50
C ARG A 115 5.50 13.53 3.94
N ARG A 116 4.34 13.75 3.32
CA ARG A 116 3.91 15.05 2.79
C ARG A 116 3.28 15.98 3.83
N TYR A 117 2.72 15.43 4.91
CA TYR A 117 1.88 16.14 5.88
C TYR A 117 2.44 16.09 7.31
N SER A 118 3.18 15.04 7.64
CA SER A 118 3.91 14.83 8.89
C SER A 118 5.37 14.44 8.58
N PRO A 119 6.18 15.34 7.97
CA PRO A 119 7.56 15.05 7.56
C PRO A 119 8.52 14.76 8.73
N GLU A 120 8.13 15.12 9.95
CA GLU A 120 8.83 14.82 11.19
C GLU A 120 8.82 13.32 11.54
N ILE A 121 7.85 12.56 11.02
CA ILE A 121 7.76 11.12 11.26
C ILE A 121 8.81 10.38 10.43
N THR A 122 9.70 9.68 11.12
CA THR A 122 10.70 8.83 10.48
C THR A 122 10.23 7.38 10.38
N GLN A 123 10.84 6.58 9.50
CA GLN A 123 10.58 5.14 9.46
C GLN A 123 10.89 4.46 10.81
N LYS A 124 11.91 4.96 11.53
CA LYS A 124 12.30 4.44 12.84
C LYS A 124 11.24 4.71 13.91
N ASP A 125 10.56 5.84 13.87
CA ASP A 125 9.46 6.12 14.80
C ASP A 125 8.32 5.12 14.58
N LEU A 126 8.00 4.84 13.32
CA LEU A 126 6.96 3.87 12.95
C LEU A 126 7.32 2.42 13.33
N GLU A 127 8.59 2.07 13.45
CA GLU A 127 9.00 0.75 13.98
C GLU A 127 8.54 0.53 15.42
N SER A 128 8.57 1.59 16.24
CA SER A 128 8.11 1.54 17.63
C SER A 128 6.58 1.65 17.76
N LEU A 129 5.92 2.35 16.84
CA LEU A 129 4.48 2.60 16.90
C LEU A 129 3.65 1.48 16.26
N ILE A 130 4.20 0.81 15.25
CA ILE A 130 3.53 -0.26 14.50
C ILE A 130 4.31 -1.54 14.75
N THR A 131 3.77 -2.44 15.56
CA THR A 131 4.35 -3.73 15.92
C THR A 131 3.61 -4.87 15.20
N GLU A 132 4.13 -6.10 15.27
CA GLU A 132 3.41 -7.27 14.72
C GLU A 132 2.03 -7.47 15.36
N GLU A 133 1.88 -7.08 16.63
CA GLU A 133 0.65 -7.23 17.40
C GLU A 133 -0.45 -6.25 16.95
N ASN A 134 -0.08 -5.05 16.49
CA ASN A 134 -1.05 -4.01 16.11
C ASN A 134 -1.10 -3.72 14.60
N ALA A 135 -0.22 -4.32 13.78
CA ALA A 135 -0.10 -4.04 12.36
C ALA A 135 -1.43 -4.14 11.60
N MET A 136 -2.23 -5.17 11.87
CA MET A 136 -3.53 -5.35 11.20
C MET A 136 -4.53 -4.26 11.59
N ALA A 137 -4.59 -3.89 12.88
CA ALA A 137 -5.46 -2.82 13.34
C ALA A 137 -5.06 -1.47 12.72
N VAL A 138 -3.76 -1.20 12.65
CA VAL A 138 -3.22 -0.01 11.98
C VAL A 138 -3.51 -0.03 10.49
N PHE A 139 -3.39 -1.17 9.81
CA PHE A 139 -3.72 -1.31 8.40
C PHE A 139 -5.19 -0.96 8.12
N ILE A 140 -6.12 -1.47 8.94
CA ILE A 140 -7.55 -1.18 8.81
C ILE A 140 -7.83 0.31 9.03
N ALA A 141 -7.25 0.91 10.08
CA ALA A 141 -7.40 2.33 10.36
C ALA A 141 -6.81 3.20 9.24
N PHE A 142 -5.63 2.82 8.73
CA PHE A 142 -5.00 3.45 7.58
C PHE A 142 -5.88 3.38 6.32
N TRP A 143 -6.45 2.20 6.04
CA TRP A 143 -7.36 2.01 4.92
C TRP A 143 -8.59 2.91 5.07
N GLN A 144 -9.22 2.96 6.24
CA GLN A 144 -10.35 3.86 6.51
C GLN A 144 -9.99 5.35 6.37
N ALA A 145 -8.77 5.73 6.77
CA ALA A 145 -8.30 7.11 6.66
C ALA A 145 -8.00 7.52 5.20
N THR A 146 -7.52 6.60 4.37
CA THR A 146 -7.03 6.90 3.02
C THR A 146 -7.98 6.51 1.88
N THR A 147 -8.99 5.72 2.21
CA THR A 147 -10.11 5.39 1.32
C THR A 147 -11.32 6.10 1.92
N ASP A 148 -11.68 7.25 1.35
CA ASP A 148 -12.98 7.84 1.66
C ASP A 148 -14.06 6.79 1.42
N PRO A 149 -15.04 6.59 2.32
CA PRO A 149 -16.31 6.09 1.83
C PRO A 149 -16.69 7.03 0.70
N ILE A 150 -16.97 6.47 -0.47
CA ILE A 150 -17.82 7.18 -1.43
C ILE A 150 -19.09 7.42 -0.61
N GLU A 151 -19.22 8.58 0.03
CA GLU A 151 -20.54 9.07 0.37
C GLU A 151 -21.26 8.98 -0.96
N PRO A 152 -22.29 8.11 -1.09
CA PRO A 152 -23.10 8.20 -2.27
C PRO A 152 -23.48 9.68 -2.34
N ASP A 153 -23.28 10.26 -3.51
CA ASP A 153 -23.79 11.59 -3.85
C ASP A 153 -25.33 11.44 -3.91
N THR A 154 -25.94 10.97 -2.82
CA THR A 154 -27.35 11.11 -2.53
C THR A 154 -27.50 12.58 -2.20
N ASP A 155 -27.53 13.37 -3.25
CA ASP A 155 -28.26 14.61 -3.27
C ASP A 155 -29.61 14.30 -2.59
N PRO A 156 -29.84 14.81 -1.36
CA PRO A 156 -31.06 14.50 -0.61
C PRO A 156 -32.29 14.93 -1.41
N GLU A 157 -32.15 15.92 -2.30
CA GLU A 157 -33.18 16.35 -3.23
C GLU A 157 -33.46 15.29 -4.31
N LEU A 158 -32.44 14.55 -4.78
CA LEU A 158 -32.61 13.45 -5.74
C LEU A 158 -33.25 12.21 -5.10
N ALA A 159 -32.89 11.89 -3.86
CA ALA A 159 -33.49 10.81 -3.08
C ALA A 159 -34.96 11.12 -2.71
N GLU A 160 -35.27 12.38 -2.41
CA GLU A 160 -36.63 12.85 -2.17
C GLU A 160 -37.46 12.88 -3.46
N ARG A 161 -36.90 13.31 -4.59
CA ARG A 161 -37.58 13.27 -5.90
C ARG A 161 -37.89 11.85 -6.38
N LEU A 162 -37.01 10.89 -6.11
CA LEU A 162 -37.24 9.47 -6.44
C LEU A 162 -38.24 8.77 -5.51
N SER A 163 -38.41 9.28 -4.28
CA SER A 163 -39.44 8.77 -3.35
C SER A 163 -40.81 9.42 -3.54
N GLN A 164 -40.87 10.53 -4.29
CA GLN A 164 -42.11 11.24 -4.64
C GLN A 164 -42.62 10.99 -6.06
N ASP A 165 -41.99 10.11 -6.85
CA ASP A 165 -42.45 9.77 -8.19
C ASP A 165 -43.34 8.52 -8.18
N PRO A 166 -44.69 8.64 -8.25
CA PRO A 166 -45.60 7.48 -8.32
C PRO A 166 -45.60 6.79 -9.71
N ALA A 167 -44.60 7.05 -10.57
CA ALA A 167 -44.61 6.64 -11.97
C ALA A 167 -43.95 5.28 -12.29
N THR A 168 -43.81 4.35 -11.33
CA THR A 168 -43.74 2.92 -11.66
C THR A 168 -45.14 2.31 -11.69
N GLY A 169 -45.93 2.80 -12.63
CA GLY A 169 -46.97 1.98 -13.23
C GLY A 169 -46.31 0.81 -13.96
N LEU A 170 -46.16 -0.32 -13.28
CA LEU A 170 -46.09 -1.63 -13.92
C LEU A 170 -47.28 -2.46 -13.40
N PRO A 171 -48.18 -2.91 -14.28
CA PRO A 171 -49.36 -3.67 -13.90
C PRO A 171 -49.00 -5.08 -13.42
N ASN A 172 -49.76 -5.54 -12.40
CA ASN A 172 -49.89 -6.88 -11.79
C ASN A 172 -48.89 -7.98 -12.18
#